data_AF-A0A399F1A4-F1
#
_entry.id   AF-A0A399F1A4-F1
#
_cell.length_a   1.000
_cell.length_b   1.000
_cell.length_c   1.000
_cell.angle_alpha   90.00
_cell.angle_beta   90.00
_cell.angle_gamma   90.00
#
_symmetry.space_group_name_H-M   'P 1'
#
loop_
_entity.id
_entity.type
_entity.pdbx_description
1 polymer ?
#
loop_
_entity_poly.entity_id
_entity_poly.type
_entity_poly.pdbx_seq_one_letter_code
_entity_poly.pdbx_strand_id
1 'polypeptide(L)'
;MQQEYGATYFSAERLVRTLYNSGANRAQFEALKAAGYTHKRWLAARDSRVRTASKGHCFDHRRMEGVTVPLEQPFVTPAGSRLMYPGDRSLGAPAGEVVNCRCTIIGVMVEQEQLTGQLEYERPKAGVHFSRWRATSEANHRTILRGLSRAGLLNWLKDNPLGEIRVVQSLYDESGPFHGVYNPADASIRLSLERPDIGQQPAWGELNTVSAIADNPNAAAQISLVHETGHHILTVLGRQMGSALEDKIRKAWNQANYVSGRASVNWKEYFCETHCAYVYLRDELQVKDPLGYNLIREIRRMIGTGD
;
A
#
# COMPACT_ATOMS: atom_id res chain seq x y z
N MET A 1 -24.56 15.61 52.64
CA MET A 1 -25.47 15.62 51.48
C MET A 1 -24.79 16.05 50.17
N GLN A 2 -23.87 17.02 50.12
CA GLN A 2 -23.21 17.45 48.86
C GLN A 2 -22.19 16.46 48.24
N GLN A 3 -21.53 15.60 49.03
CA GLN A 3 -20.55 14.63 48.50
C GLN A 3 -21.18 13.44 47.76
N GLU A 4 -22.34 12.95 48.21
CA GLU A 4 -23.05 11.82 47.56
C GLU A 4 -23.57 12.20 46.18
N TYR A 5 -24.06 13.43 46.01
CA TYR A 5 -24.46 13.96 44.69
C TYR A 5 -23.26 14.13 43.75
N GLY A 6 -22.07 14.47 44.25
CA GLY A 6 -20.88 14.63 43.40
C GLY A 6 -20.48 13.34 42.68
N ALA A 7 -20.30 12.24 43.43
CA ALA A 7 -19.87 10.96 42.84
C ALA A 7 -20.91 10.36 41.87
N THR A 8 -22.20 10.52 42.18
CA THR A 8 -23.31 10.06 41.34
C THR A 8 -23.58 10.97 40.13
N TYR A 9 -23.38 12.28 40.26
CA TYR A 9 -23.48 13.23 39.16
C TYR A 9 -22.34 13.06 38.14
N PHE A 10 -21.09 12.93 38.61
CA PHE A 10 -19.95 12.66 37.73
C PHE A 10 -20.02 11.28 37.04
N SER A 11 -20.70 10.29 37.65
CA SER A 11 -20.93 8.99 37.02
C SER A 11 -22.07 9.06 36.00
N ALA A 12 -23.19 9.73 36.33
CA ALA A 12 -24.32 9.94 35.42
C ALA A 12 -23.90 10.72 34.17
N GLU A 13 -23.17 11.83 34.31
CA GLU A 13 -22.70 12.62 33.16
C GLU A 13 -21.78 11.81 32.25
N ARG A 14 -20.84 11.03 32.83
CA ARG A 14 -19.93 10.16 32.06
C ARG A 14 -20.69 9.08 31.30
N LEU A 15 -21.69 8.46 31.94
CA LEU A 15 -22.54 7.46 31.32
C LEU A 15 -23.33 8.08 30.17
N VAL A 16 -23.99 9.21 30.40
CA VAL A 16 -24.78 9.92 29.38
C VAL A 16 -23.92 10.29 28.18
N ARG A 17 -22.74 10.90 28.39
CA ARG A 17 -21.83 11.27 27.29
C ARG A 17 -21.37 10.04 26.48
N THR A 18 -21.04 8.95 27.16
CA THR A 18 -20.58 7.71 26.51
C THR A 18 -21.69 7.05 25.70
N LEU A 19 -22.87 6.89 26.30
CA LEU A 19 -24.02 6.26 25.65
C LEU A 19 -24.57 7.11 24.50
N TYR A 20 -24.64 8.43 24.69
CA TYR A 20 -25.06 9.35 23.64
C TYR A 20 -24.14 9.25 22.42
N ASN A 21 -22.81 9.35 22.61
CA ASN A 21 -21.88 9.31 21.49
C ASN A 21 -21.89 7.94 20.78
N SER A 22 -21.95 6.84 21.55
CA SER A 22 -22.08 5.49 21.01
C SER A 22 -23.37 5.33 20.18
N GLY A 23 -24.50 5.79 20.73
CA GLY A 23 -25.80 5.74 20.05
C GLY A 23 -25.85 6.61 18.79
N ALA A 24 -25.33 7.83 18.85
CA ALA A 24 -25.25 8.74 17.72
C ALA A 24 -24.41 8.17 16.58
N ASN A 25 -23.24 7.59 16.89
CA ASN A 25 -22.39 6.96 15.87
C ASN A 25 -22.98 5.66 15.31
N ARG A 26 -23.73 4.90 16.11
CA ARG A 26 -24.50 3.76 15.60
C ARG A 26 -25.55 4.22 14.60
N ALA A 27 -26.32 5.26 14.94
CA ALA A 27 -27.33 5.82 14.04
C ALA A 27 -26.69 6.35 12.75
N GLN A 28 -25.55 7.06 12.87
CA GLN A 28 -24.77 7.52 11.72
C GLN A 28 -24.33 6.34 10.84
N PHE A 29 -23.83 5.26 11.42
CA PHE A 29 -23.37 4.07 10.68
C PHE A 29 -24.52 3.44 9.87
N GLU A 30 -25.67 3.22 10.50
CA GLU A 30 -26.85 2.68 9.82
C GLU A 30 -27.37 3.62 8.73
N ALA A 31 -27.35 4.95 8.97
CA ALA A 31 -27.74 5.94 7.97
C ALA A 31 -26.81 5.93 6.74
N LEU A 32 -25.50 5.79 6.94
CA LEU A 32 -24.53 5.66 5.85
C LEU A 32 -24.75 4.39 5.04
N LYS A 33 -25.07 3.29 5.70
CA LYS A 33 -25.42 2.01 5.07
C LYS A 33 -26.67 2.12 4.22
N ALA A 34 -27.74 2.70 4.77
CA ALA A 34 -28.99 2.91 4.05
C ALA A 34 -28.81 3.86 2.85
N ALA A 35 -27.92 4.85 2.97
CA ALA A 35 -27.61 5.80 1.90
C ALA A 35 -26.62 5.26 0.83
N GLY A 36 -26.15 4.01 0.95
CA GLY A 36 -25.32 3.37 -0.07
C GLY A 36 -23.84 3.77 -0.07
N TYR A 37 -23.33 4.33 1.02
CA TYR A 37 -21.90 4.65 1.13
C TYR A 37 -21.06 3.38 1.11
N THR A 38 -19.96 3.38 0.34
CA THR A 38 -19.08 2.21 0.25
C THR A 38 -18.03 2.17 1.35
N HIS A 39 -17.67 3.34 1.91
CA HIS A 39 -16.65 3.48 2.95
C HIS A 39 -17.09 4.41 4.07
N LYS A 40 -16.45 4.26 5.22
CA LYS A 40 -16.56 5.16 6.36
C LYS A 40 -15.19 5.67 6.78
N ARG A 41 -15.14 6.92 7.22
CA ARG A 41 -13.93 7.58 7.71
C ARG A 41 -14.11 8.01 9.16
N TRP A 42 -13.09 7.78 9.97
CA TRP A 42 -13.05 8.19 11.37
C TRP A 42 -12.64 9.67 11.47
N LEU A 43 -13.44 10.46 12.18
CA LEU A 43 -13.12 11.83 12.54
C LEU A 43 -12.95 11.93 14.05
N ALA A 44 -11.75 12.28 14.50
CA ALA A 44 -11.52 12.59 15.89
C ALA A 44 -12.21 13.91 16.27
N ALA A 45 -12.39 14.15 17.57
CA ALA A 45 -12.96 15.41 18.06
C ALA A 45 -12.07 16.64 17.79
N ARG A 46 -10.84 16.44 17.27
CA ARG A 46 -9.84 17.47 16.90
C ARG A 46 -9.54 18.51 17.98
N ASP A 47 -9.68 18.14 19.24
CA ASP A 47 -9.33 18.99 20.38
C ASP A 47 -8.22 18.36 21.25
N SER A 48 -7.76 19.12 22.24
CA SER A 48 -6.70 18.70 23.17
C SER A 48 -7.05 17.47 24.01
N ARG A 49 -8.35 17.12 24.10
CA ARG A 49 -8.85 15.98 24.87
C ARG A 49 -9.03 14.73 24.02
N VAL A 50 -8.71 14.77 22.72
CA VAL A 50 -8.61 13.55 21.90
C VAL A 50 -7.53 12.67 22.50
N ARG A 51 -7.89 11.41 22.74
CA ARG A 51 -7.01 10.45 23.40
C ARG A 51 -5.74 10.21 22.59
N THR A 52 -4.60 10.28 23.25
CA THR A 52 -3.26 9.99 22.72
C THR A 52 -2.58 8.97 23.61
N ALA A 53 -1.84 8.01 23.05
CA ALA A 53 -1.11 7.05 23.89
C ALA A 53 -0.12 7.78 24.81
N SER A 54 -0.05 7.36 26.07
CA SER A 54 0.85 7.95 27.07
C SER A 54 1.31 6.88 28.07
N LYS A 55 2.28 7.21 28.92
CA LYS A 55 2.69 6.33 30.03
C LYS A 55 1.46 6.06 30.91
N GLY A 56 0.93 4.84 30.84
CA GLY A 56 -0.26 4.41 31.58
C GLY A 56 -1.45 3.97 30.72
N HIS A 57 -1.50 4.26 29.41
CA HIS A 57 -2.49 3.66 28.51
C HIS A 57 -2.06 3.66 27.03
N CYS A 58 -2.43 2.60 26.30
CA CYS A 58 -2.05 2.39 24.90
C CYS A 58 -3.06 2.94 23.87
N PHE A 59 -4.20 3.46 24.31
CA PHE A 59 -5.27 3.91 23.43
C PHE A 59 -4.93 5.27 22.78
N ASP A 60 -5.02 5.37 21.45
CA ASP A 60 -4.70 6.57 20.68
C ASP A 60 -5.73 6.78 19.55
N HIS A 61 -6.61 7.76 19.75
CA HIS A 61 -7.63 8.13 18.76
C HIS A 61 -7.17 9.26 17.86
N ARG A 62 -6.10 9.98 18.22
CA ARG A 62 -5.54 11.03 17.37
C ARG A 62 -4.98 10.44 16.08
N ARG A 63 -4.38 9.25 16.18
CA ARG A 63 -3.89 8.49 15.00
C ARG A 63 -5.00 7.85 14.17
N MET A 64 -6.24 7.86 14.66
CA MET A 64 -7.40 7.40 13.90
C MET A 64 -8.01 8.50 13.02
N GLU A 65 -7.57 9.75 13.15
CA GLU A 65 -8.04 10.85 12.29
C GLU A 65 -7.85 10.53 10.81
N GLY A 66 -8.93 10.57 10.03
CA GLY A 66 -8.89 10.38 8.59
C GLY A 66 -8.78 8.92 8.13
N VAL A 67 -8.60 7.96 9.05
CA VAL A 67 -8.57 6.53 8.73
C VAL A 67 -9.88 6.16 8.05
N THR A 68 -9.79 5.57 6.86
CA THR A 68 -10.94 5.19 6.03
C THR A 68 -10.92 3.69 5.81
N VAL A 69 -12.05 3.02 6.01
CA VAL A 69 -12.21 1.58 5.81
C VAL A 69 -13.50 1.32 5.01
N PRO A 70 -13.63 0.19 4.31
CA PRO A 70 -14.90 -0.24 3.74
C PRO A 70 -16.00 -0.21 4.80
N LEU A 71 -17.22 0.18 4.41
CA LEU A 71 -18.29 0.48 5.36
C LEU A 71 -18.52 -0.67 6.35
N GLU A 72 -18.59 -1.91 5.86
CA GLU A 72 -18.87 -3.10 6.66
C GLU A 72 -17.62 -3.67 7.38
N GLN A 73 -16.42 -3.12 7.17
CA GLN A 73 -15.22 -3.54 7.87
C GLN A 73 -15.01 -2.73 9.16
N PRO A 74 -14.44 -3.34 10.22
CA PRO A 74 -14.14 -2.61 11.44
C PRO A 74 -12.89 -1.75 11.27
N PHE A 75 -12.84 -0.65 12.01
CA PHE A 75 -11.59 0.04 12.30
C PHE A 75 -10.73 -0.81 13.22
N VAL A 76 -9.42 -0.75 13.05
CA VAL A 76 -8.43 -1.31 13.99
C VAL A 76 -7.64 -0.15 14.59
N THR A 77 -7.73 0.03 15.90
CA THR A 77 -6.99 1.10 16.61
C THR A 77 -5.51 0.73 16.76
N PRO A 78 -4.62 1.68 17.07
CA PRO A 78 -3.21 1.39 17.37
C PRO A 78 -3.01 0.40 18.54
N ALA A 79 -4.01 0.27 19.42
CA ALA A 79 -4.02 -0.71 20.51
C ALA A 79 -4.55 -2.09 20.07
N GLY A 80 -4.85 -2.29 18.79
CA GLY A 80 -5.40 -3.54 18.23
C GLY A 80 -6.90 -3.75 18.46
N SER A 81 -7.59 -2.76 19.04
CA SER A 81 -9.04 -2.88 19.30
C SER A 81 -9.83 -2.73 18.01
N ARG A 82 -10.88 -3.53 17.85
CA ARG A 82 -11.76 -3.50 16.67
C ARG A 82 -13.06 -2.77 17.02
N LEU A 83 -13.46 -1.81 16.20
CA LEU A 83 -14.70 -1.03 16.39
C LEU A 83 -15.37 -0.78 15.03
N MET A 84 -16.69 -0.96 14.95
CA MET A 84 -17.45 -0.59 13.74
C MET A 84 -17.56 0.93 13.58
N TYR A 85 -17.59 1.66 14.70
CA TYR A 85 -17.61 3.11 14.77
C TYR A 85 -17.10 3.55 16.15
N PRO A 86 -16.73 4.82 16.36
CA PRO A 86 -16.24 5.27 17.65
C PRO A 86 -17.29 5.12 18.75
N GLY A 87 -16.88 4.49 19.85
CA GLY A 87 -17.78 4.17 20.96
C GLY A 87 -18.55 2.86 20.79
N ASP A 88 -18.30 2.10 19.73
CA ASP A 88 -18.81 0.73 19.56
C ASP A 88 -18.14 -0.25 20.55
N ARG A 89 -18.94 -1.17 21.08
CA ARG A 89 -18.49 -2.28 21.94
C ARG A 89 -18.86 -3.66 21.39
N SER A 90 -19.52 -3.73 20.23
CA SER A 90 -20.01 -4.98 19.64
C SER A 90 -18.90 -5.99 19.35
N LEU A 91 -17.67 -5.51 19.09
CA LEU A 91 -16.49 -6.34 18.82
C LEU A 91 -15.52 -6.47 20.01
N GLY A 92 -15.98 -6.16 21.24
CA GLY A 92 -15.20 -6.36 22.46
C GLY A 92 -14.20 -5.25 22.79
N ALA A 93 -14.36 -4.04 22.25
CA ALA A 93 -13.49 -2.92 22.56
C ALA A 93 -13.50 -2.59 24.07
N PRO A 94 -12.32 -2.41 24.70
CA PRO A 94 -12.21 -2.18 26.13
C PRO A 94 -12.72 -0.79 26.51
N ALA A 95 -13.03 -0.60 27.80
CA ALA A 95 -13.56 0.67 28.32
C ALA A 95 -12.67 1.88 27.99
N GLY A 96 -11.35 1.68 27.96
CA GLY A 96 -10.39 2.73 27.61
C GLY A 96 -10.47 3.24 26.17
N GLU A 97 -11.05 2.47 25.24
CA GLU A 97 -11.35 2.94 23.88
C GLU A 97 -12.66 3.76 23.85
N VAL A 98 -13.66 3.34 24.62
CA VAL A 98 -15.06 3.75 24.43
C VAL A 98 -15.53 4.85 25.38
N VAL A 99 -15.15 4.79 26.65
CA VAL A 99 -15.65 5.72 27.67
C VAL A 99 -15.17 7.14 27.37
N ASN A 100 -16.09 8.10 27.40
CA ASN A 100 -15.85 9.51 27.05
C ASN A 100 -15.28 9.73 25.64
N CYS A 101 -15.41 8.76 24.73
CA CYS A 101 -15.13 8.97 23.32
C CYS A 101 -16.08 10.03 22.75
N ARG A 102 -15.53 10.92 21.91
CA ARG A 102 -16.27 12.01 21.22
C ARG A 102 -15.96 12.05 19.72
N CYS A 103 -15.26 11.03 19.24
CA CYS A 103 -14.98 10.86 17.82
C CYS A 103 -16.28 10.45 17.11
N THR A 104 -16.34 10.66 15.80
CA THR A 104 -17.49 10.31 14.96
C THR A 104 -17.05 9.68 13.63
N ILE A 105 -18.01 9.29 12.81
CA ILE A 105 -17.78 8.82 11.45
C ILE A 105 -18.47 9.70 10.43
N ILE A 106 -17.89 9.75 9.24
CA ILE A 106 -18.56 10.26 8.04
C ILE A 106 -18.53 9.19 6.95
N GLY A 107 -19.52 9.23 6.07
CA GLY A 107 -19.54 8.42 4.86
C GLY A 107 -18.60 9.00 3.83
N VAL A 108 -17.91 8.12 3.11
CA VAL A 108 -17.13 8.49 1.94
C VAL A 108 -17.64 7.66 0.77
N MET A 109 -18.21 8.33 -0.23
CA MET A 109 -18.49 7.72 -1.52
C MET A 109 -17.16 7.68 -2.26
N VAL A 110 -16.47 6.55 -2.16
CA VAL A 110 -15.21 6.38 -2.87
C VAL A 110 -15.57 5.88 -4.27
N GLU A 111 -15.68 6.79 -5.24
CA GLU A 111 -15.16 6.44 -6.57
C GLU A 111 -13.70 6.05 -6.34
N GLN A 112 -13.22 4.95 -6.91
CA GLN A 112 -11.88 4.40 -6.66
C GLN A 112 -10.71 5.41 -6.84
N GLU A 113 -10.98 6.63 -7.28
CA GLU A 113 -10.07 7.75 -7.41
C GLU A 113 -9.95 8.66 -6.15
N GLN A 114 -10.91 8.68 -5.21
CA GLN A 114 -11.02 9.73 -4.17
C GLN A 114 -10.47 9.39 -2.76
N LEU A 115 -9.80 8.26 -2.56
CA LEU A 115 -9.02 7.99 -1.33
C LEU A 115 -7.71 8.80 -1.25
N THR A 116 -7.38 9.59 -2.27
CA THR A 116 -6.20 10.45 -2.30
C THR A 116 -6.60 11.89 -1.98
N GLY A 117 -6.56 12.26 -0.69
CA GLY A 117 -6.59 13.68 -0.34
C GLY A 117 -5.42 14.38 -1.03
N GLN A 118 -5.71 15.43 -1.82
CA GLN A 118 -4.76 16.39 -2.43
C GLN A 118 -3.28 16.01 -2.33
N LEU A 119 -2.90 14.96 -3.04
CA LEU A 119 -1.63 14.86 -3.72
C LEU A 119 -2.06 14.85 -5.17
N GLU A 120 -1.69 15.85 -5.96
CA GLU A 120 -1.56 15.60 -7.39
C GLU A 120 -0.74 14.30 -7.47
N TYR A 121 -1.38 13.18 -7.82
CA TYR A 121 -0.63 11.99 -8.14
C TYR A 121 0.12 12.37 -9.39
N GLU A 122 1.37 12.81 -9.20
CA GLU A 122 2.16 13.34 -10.28
C GLU A 122 2.12 12.28 -11.38
N ARG A 123 1.75 12.69 -12.58
CA ARG A 123 1.68 11.71 -13.65
C ARG A 123 3.11 11.42 -14.10
N PRO A 124 3.44 10.17 -14.48
CA PRO A 124 4.68 9.89 -15.17
C PRO A 124 4.79 10.81 -16.39
N LYS A 125 5.88 11.57 -16.50
CA LYS A 125 6.10 12.59 -17.53
C LYS A 125 7.39 12.26 -18.28
N ALA A 126 7.30 12.19 -19.60
CA ALA A 126 8.47 12.15 -20.46
C ALA A 126 9.29 13.43 -20.28
N GLY A 127 10.62 13.31 -20.31
CA GLY A 127 11.56 14.40 -20.03
C GLY A 127 11.74 14.72 -18.53
N VAL A 128 10.97 14.09 -17.64
CA VAL A 128 11.11 14.25 -16.18
C VAL A 128 11.46 12.91 -15.53
N HIS A 129 10.61 11.90 -15.68
CA HIS A 129 10.80 10.59 -15.02
C HIS A 129 11.43 9.55 -15.96
N PHE A 130 11.30 9.75 -17.27
CA PHE A 130 11.88 8.91 -18.31
C PHE A 130 12.15 9.74 -19.56
N SER A 131 13.12 9.37 -20.39
CA SER A 131 13.50 10.21 -21.54
C SER A 131 12.48 10.21 -22.67
N ARG A 132 11.92 9.05 -22.99
CA ARG A 132 10.99 8.89 -24.12
C ARG A 132 10.06 7.68 -23.95
N TRP A 133 8.84 7.80 -24.46
CA TRP A 133 7.91 6.68 -24.63
C TRP A 133 7.82 6.27 -26.10
N ARG A 134 7.88 4.96 -26.37
CA ARG A 134 7.51 4.38 -27.68
C ARG A 134 6.72 3.11 -27.46
N ALA A 135 5.64 2.91 -28.20
CA ALA A 135 4.83 1.72 -28.01
C ALA A 135 4.08 1.32 -29.28
N THR A 136 3.61 0.07 -29.33
CA THR A 136 2.62 -0.37 -30.32
C THR A 136 1.25 0.26 -30.05
N SER A 137 0.31 0.14 -30.99
CA SER A 137 -1.05 0.70 -30.89
C SER A 137 -1.87 0.12 -29.73
N GLU A 138 -1.60 -1.13 -29.36
CA GLU A 138 -2.32 -1.89 -28.34
C GLU A 138 -1.87 -1.51 -26.91
N ALA A 139 -0.72 -0.85 -26.80
CA ALA A 139 -0.14 -0.43 -25.53
C ALA A 139 -0.86 0.80 -24.98
N ASN A 140 -1.53 0.63 -23.86
CA ASN A 140 -2.13 1.72 -23.12
C ASN A 140 -1.08 2.44 -22.26
N HIS A 141 -0.60 3.56 -22.79
CA HIS A 141 0.36 4.45 -22.12
C HIS A 141 -0.03 4.78 -20.67
N ARG A 142 -1.30 5.12 -20.42
CA ARG A 142 -1.75 5.53 -19.07
C ARG A 142 -1.72 4.35 -18.11
N THR A 143 -2.20 3.19 -18.52
CA THR A 143 -2.24 1.98 -17.68
C THR A 143 -0.84 1.51 -17.32
N ILE A 144 0.04 1.37 -18.32
CA ILE A 144 1.40 0.85 -18.10
C ILE A 144 2.21 1.79 -17.21
N LEU A 145 2.24 3.09 -17.51
CA LEU A 145 3.03 4.04 -16.72
C LEU A 145 2.51 4.25 -15.30
N ARG A 146 1.22 3.97 -15.03
CA ARG A 146 0.67 3.99 -13.67
C ARG A 146 1.41 3.03 -12.74
N GLY A 147 2.17 2.06 -13.26
CA GLY A 147 3.08 1.22 -12.47
C GLY A 147 4.10 2.05 -11.68
N LEU A 148 4.72 3.07 -12.29
CA LEU A 148 5.70 3.95 -11.63
C LEU A 148 5.07 4.74 -10.49
N SER A 149 3.85 5.24 -10.72
CA SER A 149 3.02 5.91 -9.73
C SER A 149 2.68 4.96 -8.57
N ARG A 150 2.14 3.77 -8.85
CA ARG A 150 1.77 2.77 -7.82
C ARG A 150 2.97 2.31 -7.00
N ALA A 151 4.13 2.22 -7.63
CA ALA A 151 5.38 1.92 -6.94
C ALA A 151 5.93 3.12 -6.14
N GLY A 152 5.30 4.30 -6.21
CA GLY A 152 5.71 5.50 -5.47
C GLY A 152 7.03 6.11 -5.93
N LEU A 153 7.49 5.78 -7.14
CA LEU A 153 8.87 6.07 -7.59
C LEU A 153 9.07 7.48 -8.16
N LEU A 154 8.00 8.24 -8.40
CA LEU A 154 8.06 9.44 -9.23
C LEU A 154 8.99 10.52 -8.70
N ASN A 155 8.95 10.80 -7.40
CA ASN A 155 9.87 11.77 -6.80
C ASN A 155 11.33 11.34 -6.98
N TRP A 156 11.63 10.06 -6.75
CA TRP A 156 12.98 9.52 -6.92
C TRP A 156 13.46 9.54 -8.38
N LEU A 157 12.54 9.29 -9.33
CA LEU A 157 12.80 9.31 -10.76
C LEU A 157 13.06 10.72 -11.31
N LYS A 158 12.79 11.79 -10.57
CA LYS A 158 13.21 13.15 -10.96
C LYS A 158 14.73 13.28 -10.93
N ASP A 159 15.35 12.70 -9.90
CA ASP A 159 16.80 12.73 -9.71
C ASP A 159 17.50 11.53 -10.40
N ASN A 160 16.75 10.46 -10.67
CA ASN A 160 17.24 9.22 -11.27
C ASN A 160 16.33 8.81 -12.43
N PRO A 161 16.30 9.57 -13.54
CA PRO A 161 15.37 9.32 -14.63
C PRO A 161 15.72 8.05 -15.40
N LEU A 162 14.68 7.36 -15.87
CA LEU A 162 14.82 6.25 -16.79
C LEU A 162 15.19 6.74 -18.20
N GLY A 163 15.75 5.85 -19.00
CA GLY A 163 15.95 6.04 -20.43
C GLY A 163 14.64 5.94 -21.21
N GLU A 164 14.72 5.42 -22.44
CA GLU A 164 13.52 5.15 -23.24
C GLU A 164 12.72 3.99 -22.61
N ILE A 165 11.41 4.18 -22.44
CA ILE A 165 10.47 3.09 -22.17
C ILE A 165 9.82 2.70 -23.49
N ARG A 166 10.09 1.47 -23.93
CA ARG A 166 9.59 0.92 -25.18
C ARG A 166 8.72 -0.30 -24.94
N VAL A 167 7.49 -0.27 -25.44
CA VAL A 167 6.58 -1.42 -25.43
C VAL A 167 6.49 -2.00 -26.84
N VAL A 168 6.79 -3.29 -26.97
CA VAL A 168 6.73 -4.02 -28.24
C VAL A 168 5.75 -5.17 -28.13
N GLN A 169 5.34 -5.72 -29.28
CA GLN A 169 4.44 -6.88 -29.28
C GLN A 169 5.08 -8.06 -28.57
N SER A 170 6.35 -8.33 -28.85
CA SER A 170 7.07 -9.47 -28.28
C SER A 170 8.55 -9.20 -28.12
N LEU A 171 9.15 -9.80 -27.09
CA LEU A 171 10.58 -9.80 -26.81
C LEU A 171 11.06 -11.25 -26.76
N TYR A 172 12.10 -11.56 -27.50
CA TYR A 172 12.67 -12.90 -27.60
C TYR A 172 14.20 -12.82 -27.53
N ASP A 173 14.82 -13.80 -26.87
CA ASP A 173 16.23 -14.14 -27.06
C ASP A 173 16.41 -15.66 -27.24
N GLU A 174 17.66 -16.14 -27.25
CA GLU A 174 18.00 -17.56 -27.42
C GLU A 174 17.39 -18.49 -26.35
N SER A 175 17.01 -17.94 -25.19
CA SER A 175 16.40 -18.61 -24.03
C SER A 175 14.87 -18.54 -24.02
N GLY A 176 14.24 -17.80 -24.94
CA GLY A 176 12.78 -17.73 -25.08
C GLY A 176 12.17 -16.33 -24.91
N PRO A 177 10.86 -16.23 -24.61
CA PRO A 177 10.17 -14.95 -24.49
C PRO A 177 10.47 -14.22 -23.16
N PHE A 178 10.61 -12.89 -23.22
CA PHE A 178 10.83 -12.02 -22.06
C PHE A 178 9.65 -11.11 -21.82
N HIS A 179 9.30 -10.89 -20.55
CA HIS A 179 8.24 -9.94 -20.20
C HIS A 179 8.75 -8.49 -20.19
N GLY A 180 10.03 -8.30 -19.89
CA GLY A 180 10.70 -7.02 -19.89
C GLY A 180 12.21 -7.17 -19.80
N VAL A 181 12.93 -6.11 -20.18
CA VAL A 181 14.39 -6.02 -20.07
C VAL A 181 14.78 -4.58 -19.75
N TYR A 182 15.51 -4.41 -18.66
CA TYR A 182 16.22 -3.19 -18.29
C TYR A 182 17.67 -3.18 -18.80
N ASN A 183 18.11 -2.07 -19.40
CA ASN A 183 19.50 -1.86 -19.82
C ASN A 183 20.23 -0.89 -18.85
N PRO A 184 21.27 -1.34 -18.13
CA PRO A 184 22.00 -0.49 -17.18
C PRO A 184 22.87 0.60 -17.82
N ALA A 185 23.17 0.50 -19.12
CA ALA A 185 24.02 1.46 -19.82
C ALA A 185 23.32 2.81 -20.04
N ASP A 186 22.03 2.79 -20.39
CA ASP A 186 21.24 3.97 -20.74
C ASP A 186 19.92 4.08 -19.94
N ALA A 187 19.72 3.19 -18.97
CA ALA A 187 18.51 3.06 -18.15
C ALA A 187 17.22 2.83 -18.98
N SER A 188 17.33 2.36 -20.22
CA SER A 188 16.16 2.05 -21.05
C SER A 188 15.47 0.77 -20.58
N ILE A 189 14.15 0.72 -20.79
CA ILE A 189 13.30 -0.43 -20.47
C ILE A 189 12.54 -0.84 -21.72
N ARG A 190 12.58 -2.13 -22.04
CA ARG A 190 11.73 -2.75 -23.05
C ARG A 190 10.71 -3.66 -22.37
N LEU A 191 9.46 -3.64 -22.81
CA LEU A 191 8.36 -4.47 -22.28
C LEU A 191 7.65 -5.21 -23.42
N SER A 192 7.18 -6.43 -23.13
CA SER A 192 6.38 -7.25 -24.04
C SER A 192 4.89 -7.17 -23.71
N LEU A 193 4.04 -7.05 -24.73
CA LEU A 193 2.58 -7.22 -24.61
C LEU A 193 2.13 -8.66 -24.85
N GLU A 194 2.92 -9.48 -25.53
CA GLU A 194 2.65 -10.90 -25.65
C GLU A 194 2.85 -11.56 -24.29
N ARG A 195 1.73 -12.04 -23.73
CA ARG A 195 1.61 -12.50 -22.35
C ARG A 195 0.75 -13.77 -22.27
N PRO A 196 1.26 -14.92 -22.74
CA PRO A 196 0.54 -16.20 -22.67
C PRO A 196 0.42 -16.75 -21.25
N ASP A 197 1.13 -16.16 -20.29
CA ASP A 197 1.31 -16.61 -18.92
C ASP A 197 0.31 -16.02 -17.91
N ILE A 198 -0.56 -15.09 -18.34
CA ILE A 198 -1.43 -14.30 -17.45
C ILE A 198 -2.67 -15.06 -16.97
N GLY A 199 -3.37 -14.51 -15.98
CA GLY A 199 -4.56 -15.11 -15.38
C GLY A 199 -4.25 -16.18 -14.32
N GLN A 200 -3.02 -16.26 -13.83
CA GLN A 200 -2.67 -17.16 -12.74
C GLN A 200 -3.32 -16.70 -11.43
N GLN A 201 -3.85 -17.65 -10.66
CA GLN A 201 -4.30 -17.36 -9.31
C GLN A 201 -3.09 -16.92 -8.45
N PRO A 202 -3.24 -15.94 -7.55
CA PRO A 202 -2.16 -15.43 -6.71
C PRO A 202 -1.79 -16.45 -5.61
N ALA A 203 -1.23 -17.58 -6.01
CA ALA A 203 -0.77 -18.66 -5.15
C ALA A 203 0.73 -18.49 -4.87
N TRP A 204 1.07 -18.26 -3.60
CA TRP A 204 2.44 -17.95 -3.18
C TRP A 204 3.42 -19.08 -3.52
N GLY A 205 4.48 -18.77 -4.26
CA GLY A 205 5.51 -19.73 -4.67
C GLY A 205 5.15 -20.59 -5.89
N GLU A 206 3.89 -20.53 -6.35
CA GLU A 206 3.42 -21.26 -7.54
C GLU A 206 3.38 -20.36 -8.79
N LEU A 207 3.47 -19.04 -8.62
CA LEU A 207 3.51 -18.09 -9.73
C LEU A 207 4.81 -18.24 -10.53
N ASN A 208 4.71 -18.19 -11.86
CA ASN A 208 5.90 -18.06 -12.71
C ASN A 208 6.60 -16.71 -12.45
N THR A 209 5.80 -15.63 -12.39
CA THR A 209 6.20 -14.27 -12.04
C THR A 209 5.01 -13.55 -11.43
N VAL A 210 5.23 -12.54 -10.59
CA VAL A 210 4.16 -11.69 -10.04
C VAL A 210 3.32 -11.07 -11.15
N SER A 211 3.89 -10.76 -12.31
CA SER A 211 3.15 -10.17 -13.42
C SER A 211 2.11 -11.12 -14.06
N ALA A 212 2.17 -12.42 -13.79
CA ALA A 212 1.24 -13.42 -14.29
C ALA A 212 -0.16 -13.35 -13.63
N ILE A 213 -0.28 -12.63 -12.50
CA ILE A 213 -1.59 -12.42 -11.85
C ILE A 213 -2.48 -11.44 -12.62
N ALA A 214 -1.92 -10.72 -13.59
CA ALA A 214 -2.66 -9.73 -14.37
C ALA A 214 -3.80 -10.40 -15.16
N ASP A 215 -4.87 -9.64 -15.38
CA ASP A 215 -6.05 -10.06 -16.14
C ASP A 215 -5.96 -9.71 -17.63
N ASN A 216 -5.05 -8.81 -18.00
CA ASN A 216 -4.84 -8.38 -19.37
C ASN A 216 -3.37 -7.98 -19.65
N PRO A 217 -2.94 -7.97 -20.93
CA PRO A 217 -1.57 -7.63 -21.32
C PRO A 217 -1.05 -6.29 -20.81
N ASN A 218 -1.89 -5.25 -20.77
CA ASN A 218 -1.48 -3.92 -20.31
C ASN A 218 -1.25 -3.88 -18.81
N ALA A 219 -2.08 -4.56 -18.01
CA ALA A 219 -1.85 -4.74 -16.58
C ALA A 219 -0.60 -5.59 -16.32
N ALA A 220 -0.36 -6.61 -17.13
CA ALA A 220 0.82 -7.45 -17.02
C ALA A 220 2.10 -6.65 -17.32
N ALA A 221 2.10 -5.84 -18.40
CA ALA A 221 3.18 -4.93 -18.74
C ALA A 221 3.38 -3.82 -17.69
N GLN A 222 2.32 -3.38 -17.01
CA GLN A 222 2.41 -2.46 -15.88
C GLN A 222 3.20 -3.07 -14.72
N ILE A 223 2.94 -4.33 -14.36
CA ILE A 223 3.69 -5.04 -13.31
C ILE A 223 5.13 -5.28 -13.76
N SER A 224 5.33 -5.69 -15.02
CA SER A 224 6.67 -5.85 -15.59
C SER A 224 7.46 -4.54 -15.60
N LEU A 225 6.84 -3.39 -15.85
CA LEU A 225 7.51 -2.08 -15.70
C LEU A 225 8.03 -1.89 -14.28
N VAL A 226 7.24 -2.21 -13.26
CA VAL A 226 7.67 -2.13 -11.85
C VAL A 226 8.85 -3.07 -11.60
N HIS A 227 8.81 -4.29 -12.15
CA HIS A 227 9.93 -5.24 -12.08
C HIS A 227 11.20 -4.63 -12.67
N GLU A 228 11.15 -4.14 -13.91
CA GLU A 228 12.33 -3.60 -14.60
C GLU A 228 12.87 -2.34 -13.91
N THR A 229 12.01 -1.52 -13.31
CA THR A 229 12.49 -0.42 -12.44
C THR A 229 13.18 -0.89 -11.17
N GLY A 230 12.89 -2.11 -10.69
CA GLY A 230 13.66 -2.75 -9.62
C GLY A 230 15.13 -2.89 -10.00
N HIS A 231 15.43 -3.34 -11.22
CA HIS A 231 16.81 -3.39 -11.71
C HIS A 231 17.46 -2.01 -11.82
N HIS A 232 16.68 -0.98 -12.17
CA HIS A 232 17.16 0.40 -12.17
C HIS A 232 17.56 0.85 -10.75
N ILE A 233 16.70 0.61 -9.75
CA ILE A 233 16.99 0.90 -8.34
C ILE A 233 18.27 0.19 -7.89
N LEU A 234 18.42 -1.10 -8.19
CA LEU A 234 19.64 -1.86 -7.87
C LEU A 234 20.88 -1.28 -8.54
N THR A 235 20.75 -0.83 -9.78
CA THR A 235 21.88 -0.22 -10.52
C THR A 235 22.31 1.10 -9.90
N VAL A 236 21.36 1.97 -9.56
CA VAL A 236 21.64 3.28 -8.97
C VAL A 236 22.19 3.13 -7.55
N LEU A 237 21.50 2.38 -6.68
CA LEU A 237 21.94 2.19 -5.29
C LEU A 237 23.22 1.36 -5.20
N GLY A 238 23.43 0.40 -6.10
CA GLY A 238 24.67 -0.37 -6.16
C GLY A 238 25.90 0.50 -6.43
N ARG A 239 25.76 1.55 -7.26
CA ARG A 239 26.82 2.54 -7.48
C ARG A 239 27.12 3.38 -6.23
N GLN A 240 26.13 3.59 -5.36
CA GLN A 240 26.26 4.40 -4.14
C GLN A 240 26.76 3.59 -2.94
N MET A 241 26.31 2.34 -2.81
CA MET A 241 26.47 1.52 -1.60
C MET A 241 27.45 0.34 -1.78
N GLY A 242 27.90 0.06 -3.01
CA GLY A 242 28.80 -1.05 -3.30
C GLY A 242 28.22 -2.42 -2.92
N SER A 243 29.07 -3.31 -2.41
CA SER A 243 28.69 -4.70 -2.08
C SER A 243 27.73 -4.82 -0.89
N ALA A 244 27.63 -3.79 -0.02
CA ALA A 244 26.81 -3.86 1.17
C ALA A 244 25.31 -4.07 0.86
N LEU A 245 24.81 -3.45 -0.22
CA LEU A 245 23.44 -3.65 -0.68
C LEU A 245 23.22 -5.08 -1.20
N GLU A 246 24.17 -5.58 -1.99
CA GLU A 246 24.12 -6.94 -2.53
C GLU A 246 24.13 -7.98 -1.41
N ASP A 247 25.07 -7.89 -0.47
CA ASP A 247 25.20 -8.82 0.66
C ASP A 247 23.91 -8.88 1.48
N LYS A 248 23.28 -7.73 1.70
CA LYS A 248 22.02 -7.62 2.40
C LYS A 248 20.87 -8.31 1.67
N ILE A 249 20.74 -8.09 0.36
CA ILE A 249 19.68 -8.71 -0.44
C ILE A 249 19.92 -10.21 -0.54
N ARG A 250 21.17 -10.66 -0.76
CA ARG A 250 21.54 -12.08 -0.78
C ARG A 250 21.22 -12.79 0.53
N LYS A 251 21.47 -12.14 1.66
CA LYS A 251 21.13 -12.70 2.98
C LYS A 251 19.63 -12.93 3.13
N ALA A 252 18.80 -11.97 2.68
CA ALA A 252 17.35 -12.13 2.68
C ALA A 252 16.91 -13.23 1.70
N TRP A 253 17.45 -13.22 0.48
CA TRP A 253 17.15 -14.20 -0.57
C TRP A 253 17.40 -15.64 -0.12
N ASN A 254 18.53 -15.92 0.54
CA ASN A 254 18.87 -17.26 1.04
C ASN A 254 17.91 -17.82 2.10
N GLN A 255 17.07 -16.97 2.69
CA GLN A 255 16.11 -17.33 3.73
C GLN A 255 14.66 -17.06 3.28
N ALA A 256 14.48 -16.62 2.04
CA ALA A 256 13.21 -16.16 1.55
C ALA A 256 12.29 -17.34 1.23
N ASN A 257 11.00 -17.11 1.45
CA ASN A 257 9.95 -17.93 0.88
C ASN A 257 9.50 -17.23 -0.41
N TYR A 258 10.05 -17.66 -1.55
CA TYR A 258 9.93 -16.93 -2.82
C TYR A 258 8.48 -16.72 -3.25
N VAL A 259 8.16 -15.49 -3.69
CA VAL A 259 6.82 -15.16 -4.21
C VAL A 259 6.51 -15.85 -5.55
N SER A 260 7.54 -16.11 -6.35
CA SER A 260 7.42 -16.68 -7.70
C SER A 260 8.67 -17.50 -8.07
N GLY A 261 8.55 -18.35 -9.09
CA GLY A 261 9.69 -19.07 -9.67
C GLY A 261 10.77 -18.14 -10.21
N ARG A 262 10.40 -16.98 -10.77
CA ARG A 262 11.37 -15.94 -11.17
C ARG A 262 12.16 -15.42 -9.96
N ALA A 263 11.51 -15.23 -8.81
CA ALA A 263 12.16 -14.76 -7.59
C ALA A 263 13.21 -15.76 -7.04
N SER A 264 13.10 -17.05 -7.35
CA SER A 264 14.08 -18.06 -6.90
C SER A 264 15.34 -18.13 -7.78
N VAL A 265 15.35 -17.51 -8.96
CA VAL A 265 16.46 -17.65 -9.94
C VAL A 265 17.76 -17.05 -9.43
N ASN A 266 17.72 -15.80 -8.97
CA ASN A 266 18.87 -15.12 -8.37
C ASN A 266 18.42 -13.95 -7.49
N TRP A 267 19.34 -13.40 -6.70
CA TRP A 267 19.04 -12.33 -5.74
C TRP A 267 18.51 -11.02 -6.37
N LYS A 268 18.86 -10.72 -7.63
CA LYS A 268 18.34 -9.52 -8.33
C LYS A 268 16.88 -9.73 -8.72
N GLU A 269 16.56 -10.89 -9.29
CA GLU A 269 15.19 -11.27 -9.62
C GLU A 269 14.33 -11.38 -8.36
N TYR A 270 14.89 -11.93 -7.28
CA TYR A 270 14.24 -11.94 -5.97
C TYR A 270 13.83 -10.53 -5.54
N PHE A 271 14.76 -9.56 -5.59
CA PHE A 271 14.45 -8.19 -5.23
C PHE A 271 13.35 -7.60 -6.13
N CYS A 272 13.44 -7.80 -7.45
CA CYS A 272 12.50 -7.18 -8.40
C CYS A 272 11.09 -7.80 -8.30
N GLU A 273 10.98 -9.12 -8.14
CA GLU A 273 9.71 -9.80 -7.92
C GLU A 273 9.12 -9.46 -6.55
N THR A 274 9.95 -9.40 -5.50
CA THR A 274 9.51 -8.98 -4.15
C THR A 274 9.06 -7.52 -4.16
N HIS A 275 9.72 -6.65 -4.93
CA HIS A 275 9.30 -5.26 -5.13
C HIS A 275 7.92 -5.19 -5.81
N CYS A 276 7.67 -6.03 -6.81
CA CYS A 276 6.35 -6.16 -7.42
C CYS A 276 5.31 -6.65 -6.41
N ALA A 277 5.62 -7.70 -5.65
CA ALA A 277 4.76 -8.24 -4.61
C ALA A 277 4.42 -7.17 -3.56
N TYR A 278 5.37 -6.32 -3.19
CA TYR A 278 5.12 -5.22 -2.26
C TYR A 278 4.10 -4.18 -2.78
N VAL A 279 4.01 -4.02 -4.11
CA VAL A 279 3.07 -3.09 -4.77
C VAL A 279 1.71 -3.73 -5.03
N TYR A 280 1.66 -5.04 -5.34
CA TYR A 280 0.44 -5.70 -5.83
C TYR A 280 -0.13 -6.80 -4.91
N LEU A 281 0.69 -7.37 -4.01
CA LEU A 281 0.37 -8.49 -3.11
C LEU A 281 0.93 -8.20 -1.70
N ARG A 282 0.74 -6.97 -1.20
CA ARG A 282 1.44 -6.42 -0.02
C ARG A 282 1.17 -7.24 1.24
N ASP A 283 -0.09 -7.60 1.46
CA ASP A 283 -0.53 -8.29 2.67
C ASP A 283 -0.01 -9.74 2.70
N GLU A 284 -0.08 -10.43 1.56
CA GLU A 284 0.49 -11.77 1.39
C GLU A 284 2.00 -11.76 1.58
N LEU A 285 2.71 -10.78 0.99
CA LEU A 285 4.15 -10.62 1.15
C LEU A 285 4.52 -10.45 2.62
N GLN A 286 3.79 -9.61 3.36
CA GLN A 286 4.07 -9.37 4.78
C GLN A 286 3.98 -10.66 5.61
N VAL A 287 3.07 -11.57 5.27
CA VAL A 287 2.86 -12.82 6.01
C VAL A 287 3.80 -13.93 5.53
N LYS A 288 3.98 -14.06 4.21
CA LYS A 288 4.64 -15.22 3.58
C LYS A 288 6.14 -15.03 3.43
N ASP A 289 6.62 -13.81 3.21
CA ASP A 289 8.05 -13.45 3.21
C ASP A 289 8.28 -12.12 3.94
N PRO A 290 8.23 -12.13 5.29
CA PRO A 290 8.43 -10.92 6.10
C PRO A 290 9.83 -10.33 5.97
N LEU A 291 10.85 -11.13 5.61
CA LEU A 291 12.20 -10.62 5.36
C LEU A 291 12.23 -9.78 4.10
N GLY A 292 11.67 -10.29 3.00
CA GLY A 292 11.49 -9.56 1.75
C GLY A 292 10.66 -8.29 1.94
N TYR A 293 9.54 -8.38 2.67
CA TYR A 293 8.71 -7.22 3.01
C TYR A 293 9.51 -6.09 3.67
N ASN A 294 10.27 -6.43 4.73
CA ASN A 294 11.05 -5.45 5.48
C ASN A 294 12.22 -4.90 4.65
N LEU A 295 12.87 -5.74 3.83
CA LEU A 295 13.93 -5.34 2.90
C LEU A 295 13.43 -4.27 1.92
N ILE A 296 12.30 -4.51 1.24
CA ILE A 296 11.72 -3.55 0.31
C ILE A 296 11.34 -2.26 1.03
N ARG A 297 10.71 -2.36 2.20
CA ARG A 297 10.35 -1.18 3.01
C ARG A 297 11.56 -0.31 3.35
N GLU A 298 12.68 -0.93 3.72
CA GLU A 298 13.89 -0.19 4.04
C GLU A 298 14.53 0.48 2.81
N ILE A 299 14.61 -0.25 1.68
CA ILE A 299 15.12 0.32 0.43
C ILE A 299 14.23 1.46 -0.05
N ARG A 300 12.91 1.34 0.07
CA ARG A 300 11.95 2.40 -0.25
C ARG A 300 12.17 3.67 0.58
N ARG A 301 12.55 3.54 1.85
CA ARG A 301 12.94 4.68 2.71
C ARG A 301 14.23 5.34 2.23
N MET A 302 15.22 4.55 1.79
CA MET A 302 16.47 5.09 1.23
C MET A 302 16.24 5.92 -0.03
N ILE A 303 15.31 5.48 -0.90
CA ILE A 303 14.96 6.21 -2.14
C ILE A 303 13.88 7.29 -1.93
N GLY A 304 13.53 7.62 -0.68
CA GLY A 304 12.58 8.70 -0.37
C GLY A 304 11.12 8.41 -0.75
N THR A 305 10.77 7.13 -0.98
CA THR A 305 9.40 6.71 -1.25
C THR A 305 8.75 6.28 0.06
N GLY A 306 7.78 7.06 0.56
CA GLY A 306 7.07 6.79 1.83
C GLY A 306 6.25 5.49 1.81
N ASP A 307 5.95 4.97 3.02
CA ASP A 307 5.19 3.73 3.30
C ASP A 307 3.69 3.83 2.98
#